data_AF-A0A4Y2F573-F1
#
_entry.id   AF-A0A4Y2F573-F1
#
_cell.length_a   1.000
_cell.length_b   1.000
_cell.length_c   1.000
_cell.angle_alpha   90.00
_cell.angle_beta   90.00
_cell.angle_gamma   90.00
#
_symmetry.space_group_name_H-M   'P 1'
#
loop_
_entity.id
_entity.type
_entity.pdbx_description
1 polymer ?
#
loop_
_entity_poly.entity_id
_entity_poly.type
_entity_poly.pdbx_seq_one_letter_code
_entity_poly.pdbx_strand_id
1 'polypeptide(L)'
;MSRQDRTVLRRRRVQGEEFCSRYEESPCALRKVIQKFETTGQLGILPGRGRKQIPSSSVEDVATVVVEASSQSPHGSVGVPVISRILDMSYSTVRKILQRILNFYPYKIKPVHLLQDGDSEVRTAFALEFLARMVVDVTWPWNILWSDVVHFCLNGHVNTHNCRIWAAENPHAIQEQPLHHGRVTVWCGCTATFIIGPYFF
;
A
#
# COMPACT_ATOMS: atom_id res chain seq x y z
N MET A 1 49.94 -50.68 49.77
CA MET A 1 48.70 -50.30 50.49
C MET A 1 47.84 -49.49 49.52
N SER A 2 47.05 -50.17 48.69
CA SER A 2 45.57 -50.34 48.75
C SER A 2 44.82 -49.10 48.25
N ARG A 3 44.25 -49.10 47.04
CA ARG A 3 42.95 -49.69 46.63
C ARG A 3 41.75 -49.25 47.48
N GLN A 4 40.96 -48.36 46.90
CA GLN A 4 39.49 -48.27 46.99
C GLN A 4 39.04 -47.86 45.58
N ASP A 5 38.88 -48.76 44.60
CA ASP A 5 37.79 -49.72 44.38
C ASP A 5 36.37 -49.20 44.64
N ARG A 6 35.77 -48.77 43.51
CA ARG A 6 34.47 -49.20 42.94
C ARG A 6 33.17 -49.00 43.75
N THR A 7 32.12 -48.79 42.94
CA THR A 7 30.67 -48.87 43.24
C THR A 7 30.05 -47.54 43.70
N VAL A 8 28.88 -47.08 43.24
CA VAL A 8 27.68 -47.76 42.76
C VAL A 8 26.91 -46.84 41.78
N LEU A 9 26.71 -47.34 40.56
CA LEU A 9 25.53 -47.05 39.71
C LEU A 9 24.24 -47.31 40.50
N ARG A 10 23.39 -46.30 40.75
CA ARG A 10 21.91 -46.44 40.91
C ARG A 10 21.25 -45.06 41.03
N ARG A 11 20.64 -44.56 39.95
CA ARG A 11 19.18 -44.58 39.67
C ARG A 11 18.31 -43.78 40.65
N ARG A 12 17.66 -42.74 40.12
CA ARG A 12 16.22 -42.34 40.19
C ARG A 12 16.09 -41.18 39.19
N ARG A 13 15.64 -41.35 37.92
CA ARG A 13 14.27 -41.58 37.39
C ARG A 13 13.17 -40.94 38.26
N VAL A 14 12.27 -40.22 37.56
CA VAL A 14 11.11 -39.39 38.00
C VAL A 14 11.53 -37.90 38.06
N GLN A 15 11.16 -37.00 37.14
CA GLN A 15 9.91 -36.86 36.37
C GLN A 15 10.19 -36.68 34.86
N GLY A 16 9.63 -37.58 34.05
CA GLY A 16 9.09 -37.19 32.75
C GLY A 16 7.60 -36.93 32.93
N GLU A 17 6.99 -36.29 31.93
CA GLU A 17 5.60 -35.78 31.86
C GLU A 17 5.51 -34.32 32.35
N GLU A 18 5.41 -33.29 31.53
CA GLU A 18 4.92 -33.14 30.16
C GLU A 18 5.82 -32.14 29.41
N PHE A 19 6.43 -32.53 28.29
CA PHE A 19 6.91 -31.54 27.32
C PHE A 19 6.32 -31.88 25.94
N CYS A 20 5.50 -30.96 25.48
CA CYS A 20 4.60 -31.05 24.35
C CYS A 20 5.31 -31.55 23.08
N SER A 21 4.80 -32.62 22.47
CA SER A 21 5.34 -33.32 21.30
C SER A 21 5.16 -32.56 19.98
N ARG A 22 5.40 -31.24 19.94
CA ARG A 22 5.05 -30.44 18.74
C ARG A 22 6.21 -30.09 17.81
N TYR A 23 7.46 -30.30 18.20
CA TYR A 23 8.60 -30.12 17.29
C TYR A 23 9.74 -31.06 17.66
N GLU A 24 9.97 -32.09 16.85
CA GLU A 24 11.15 -32.93 16.96
C GLU A 24 12.32 -32.19 16.29
N GLU A 25 13.17 -31.58 17.12
CA GLU A 25 14.35 -30.83 16.66
C GLU A 25 15.29 -31.75 15.86
N SER A 26 15.69 -31.32 14.66
CA SER A 26 16.58 -32.11 13.80
C SER A 26 17.87 -32.47 14.55
N PRO A 27 18.36 -33.73 14.47
CA PRO A 27 19.63 -34.13 15.09
C PRO A 27 20.81 -33.24 14.67
N CYS A 28 20.78 -32.71 13.45
CA CYS A 28 21.76 -31.76 12.94
C CYS A 28 21.65 -30.37 13.59
N ALA A 29 20.44 -29.92 13.90
CA ALA A 29 20.22 -28.65 14.61
C ALA A 29 20.72 -28.77 16.06
N LEU A 30 20.39 -29.86 16.75
CA LEU A 30 20.86 -30.14 18.11
C LEU A 30 22.38 -30.19 18.20
N ARG A 31 23.05 -30.88 17.27
CA ARG A 31 24.53 -30.89 17.22
C ARG A 31 25.12 -29.49 17.05
N LYS A 32 24.53 -28.64 16.21
CA LYS A 32 24.97 -27.24 16.03
C LYS A 32 24.77 -26.40 17.29
N VAL A 33 23.66 -26.61 18.00
CA VAL A 33 23.37 -25.92 19.26
C VAL A 33 24.36 -26.34 20.35
N ILE A 34 24.64 -27.64 20.48
CA ILE A 34 25.62 -28.18 21.43
C ILE A 34 27.02 -27.64 21.11
N GLN A 35 27.44 -27.73 19.84
CA GLN A 35 28.75 -27.23 19.42
C GLN A 35 28.90 -25.72 19.67
N LYS A 36 27.84 -24.93 19.44
CA LYS A 36 27.81 -23.49 19.74
C LYS A 36 27.92 -23.22 21.24
N PHE A 37 27.28 -24.03 22.07
CA PHE A 37 27.37 -23.94 23.53
C PHE A 37 28.76 -24.33 24.04
N GLU A 38 29.34 -25.42 23.56
CA GLU A 38 30.70 -25.87 23.94
C GLU A 38 31.78 -24.85 23.55
N THR A 39 31.59 -24.14 22.44
CA THR A 39 32.56 -23.13 21.96
C THR A 39 32.41 -21.77 22.62
N THR A 40 31.18 -21.32 22.91
CA THR A 40 30.91 -19.94 23.35
C THR A 40 30.44 -19.85 24.80
N GLY A 41 30.05 -20.97 25.41
CA GLY A 41 29.44 -21.03 26.75
C GLY A 41 28.03 -20.44 26.83
N GLN A 42 27.45 -20.00 25.72
CA GLN A 42 26.17 -19.30 25.67
C GLN A 42 25.34 -19.73 24.47
N LEU A 43 24.02 -19.81 24.66
CA LEU A 43 23.04 -20.11 23.61
C LEU A 43 22.42 -18.86 22.97
N GLY A 44 22.85 -17.66 23.39
CA GLY A 44 22.32 -16.38 22.88
C GLY A 44 22.40 -16.26 21.35
N ILE A 45 21.43 -15.57 20.75
CA ILE A 45 21.46 -15.23 19.33
C ILE A 45 22.59 -14.22 19.12
N LEU A 46 23.64 -14.60 18.38
CA LEU A 46 24.70 -13.68 18.02
C LEU A 46 24.14 -12.63 17.06
N PRO A 47 24.57 -11.36 17.16
CA PRO A 47 24.19 -10.36 16.18
C PRO A 47 24.64 -10.84 14.79
N GLY A 48 23.68 -11.05 13.89
CA GLY A 48 23.97 -11.45 12.52
C GLY A 48 24.75 -10.34 11.79
N ARG A 49 25.27 -10.66 10.59
CA ARG A 49 25.68 -9.61 9.64
C ARG A 49 24.45 -8.76 9.39
N GLY A 50 24.43 -7.54 9.95
CA GLY A 50 23.28 -6.64 9.85
C GLY A 50 22.85 -6.43 8.39
N ARG A 51 21.64 -5.89 8.21
CA ARG A 51 21.16 -5.55 6.88
C ARG A 51 22.10 -4.49 6.26
N LYS A 52 22.49 -4.68 5.00
CA LYS A 52 23.25 -3.66 4.26
C LYS A 52 22.48 -2.33 4.29
N GLN A 53 23.16 -1.28 4.73
CA GLN A 53 22.63 0.09 4.74
C GLN A 53 22.40 0.55 3.29
N ILE A 54 21.39 1.39 3.11
CA ILE A 54 21.20 2.09 1.84
C ILE A 54 22.26 3.21 1.80
N PRO A 55 23.06 3.33 0.73
CA PRO A 55 24.06 4.39 0.63
C PRO A 55 23.39 5.77 0.54
N SER A 56 24.03 6.80 1.11
CA SER A 56 23.50 8.18 1.12
C SER A 56 23.31 8.75 -0.29
N SER A 57 24.23 8.44 -1.21
CA SER A 57 24.13 8.86 -2.61
C SER A 57 22.81 8.43 -3.26
N SER A 58 22.37 7.19 -3.04
CA SER A 58 21.08 6.72 -3.57
C SER A 58 19.87 7.43 -2.96
N VAL A 59 19.99 7.97 -1.75
CA VAL A 59 18.91 8.76 -1.12
C VAL A 59 18.81 10.12 -1.81
N GLU A 60 19.95 10.76 -2.07
CA GLU A 60 20.06 12.03 -2.78
C GLU A 60 19.56 11.91 -4.22
N ASP A 61 19.94 10.83 -4.92
CA ASP A 61 19.47 10.53 -6.27
C ASP A 61 17.94 10.41 -6.32
N VAL A 62 17.34 9.66 -5.38
CA VAL A 62 15.89 9.53 -5.28
C VAL A 62 15.23 10.86 -4.98
N ALA A 63 15.77 11.67 -4.07
CA ALA A 63 15.21 12.97 -3.74
C ALA A 63 15.22 13.92 -4.96
N THR A 64 16.35 13.97 -5.68
CA THR A 64 16.51 14.78 -6.89
C THR A 64 15.53 14.36 -7.98
N VAL A 65 15.45 13.06 -8.28
CA VAL A 65 14.52 12.54 -9.30
C VAL A 65 13.07 12.78 -8.93
N VAL A 66 12.71 12.68 -7.64
CA VAL A 66 11.34 12.99 -7.19
C VAL A 66 11.01 14.44 -7.47
N VAL A 67 11.90 15.38 -7.14
CA VAL A 67 11.67 16.82 -7.35
C VAL A 67 11.60 17.14 -8.86
N GLU A 68 12.53 16.63 -9.65
CA GLU A 68 12.55 16.85 -11.10
C GLU A 68 11.32 16.25 -11.79
N ALA A 69 11.01 14.98 -11.54
CA ALA A 69 9.88 14.30 -12.16
C ALA A 69 8.53 14.88 -11.68
N SER A 70 8.46 15.36 -10.44
CA SER A 70 7.28 16.08 -9.95
C SER A 70 7.11 17.41 -10.68
N SER A 71 8.20 18.13 -10.94
CA SER A 71 8.16 19.42 -11.66
C SER A 71 7.77 19.27 -13.13
N GLN A 72 8.10 18.14 -13.75
CA GLN A 72 7.71 17.82 -15.13
C GLN A 72 6.29 17.25 -15.22
N SER A 73 5.79 16.63 -14.15
CA SER A 73 4.40 16.18 -14.08
C SER A 73 3.51 17.41 -13.95
N PRO A 74 2.42 17.51 -14.74
CA PRO A 74 1.43 18.54 -14.50
C PRO A 74 1.00 18.53 -13.02
N HIS A 75 0.81 17.36 -12.42
CA HIS A 75 0.21 17.20 -11.10
C HIS A 75 1.17 17.15 -9.92
N GLY A 76 2.45 17.49 -10.12
CA GLY A 76 3.44 17.37 -9.04
C GLY A 76 3.59 15.93 -8.54
N SER A 77 3.21 14.95 -9.36
CA SER A 77 3.02 13.56 -8.93
C SER A 77 3.96 12.62 -9.64
N VAL A 78 4.47 11.62 -8.91
CA VAL A 78 5.44 10.67 -9.45
C VAL A 78 5.12 9.27 -8.94
N GLY A 79 5.06 8.32 -9.88
CA GLY A 79 4.93 6.91 -9.55
C GLY A 79 6.27 6.34 -9.09
N VAL A 80 6.27 5.57 -8.00
CA VAL A 80 7.46 4.78 -7.57
C VAL A 80 8.03 3.90 -8.69
N PRO A 81 7.21 3.25 -9.56
CA PRO A 81 7.75 2.49 -10.69
C PRO A 81 8.53 3.36 -11.69
N VAL A 82 8.20 4.64 -11.83
CA VAL A 82 8.93 5.57 -12.72
C VAL A 82 10.31 5.84 -12.15
N ILE A 83 10.40 6.21 -10.87
CA ILE A 83 11.67 6.45 -10.17
C ILE A 83 12.55 5.20 -10.17
N SER A 84 11.93 4.04 -9.94
CA SER A 84 12.61 2.73 -9.98
C SER A 84 13.27 2.46 -11.33
N ARG A 85 12.63 2.80 -12.46
CA ARG A 85 13.20 2.63 -13.80
C ARG A 85 14.29 3.66 -14.11
N ILE A 86 14.12 4.91 -13.66
CA ILE A 86 15.11 5.98 -13.89
C ILE A 86 16.43 5.66 -13.18
N LEU A 87 16.35 5.18 -11.94
CA LEU A 87 17.52 4.93 -11.08
C LEU A 87 17.99 3.46 -11.09
N ASP A 88 17.38 2.61 -11.90
CA ASP A 88 17.60 1.14 -11.92
C ASP A 88 17.61 0.50 -10.51
N MET A 89 16.68 0.96 -9.66
CA MET A 89 16.55 0.48 -8.28
C MET A 89 15.34 -0.43 -8.14
N SER A 90 15.39 -1.38 -7.21
CA SER A 90 14.19 -2.15 -6.86
C SER A 90 13.09 -1.23 -6.32
N TYR A 91 11.83 -1.49 -6.71
CA TYR A 91 10.65 -0.79 -6.19
C TYR A 91 10.66 -0.71 -4.65
N SER A 92 11.05 -1.80 -3.99
CA SER A 92 11.09 -1.88 -2.54
C SER A 92 12.14 -0.97 -1.90
N THR A 93 13.22 -0.66 -2.62
CA THR A 93 14.29 0.25 -2.18
C THR A 93 13.81 1.68 -2.26
N VAL A 94 13.29 2.10 -3.42
CA VAL A 94 12.74 3.45 -3.62
C VAL A 94 11.64 3.74 -2.61
N ARG A 95 10.69 2.80 -2.42
CA ARG A 95 9.63 2.95 -1.42
C ARG A 95 10.17 3.10 0.01
N LYS A 96 11.23 2.36 0.38
CA LYS A 96 11.86 2.49 1.70
C LYS A 96 12.55 3.84 1.86
N ILE A 97 13.26 4.31 0.83
CA ILE A 97 13.93 5.61 0.85
C ILE A 97 12.88 6.71 1.08
N LEU A 98 11.81 6.72 0.27
CA LEU A 98 10.72 7.68 0.40
C LEU A 98 10.09 7.65 1.81
N GLN A 99 9.68 6.46 2.30
CA GLN A 99 8.86 6.37 3.52
C GLN A 99 9.68 6.38 4.82
N ARG A 100 10.88 5.81 4.84
CA ARG A 100 11.65 5.59 6.08
C ARG A 100 12.85 6.52 6.24
N ILE A 101 13.37 7.08 5.14
CA ILE A 101 14.55 7.95 5.17
C ILE A 101 14.12 9.40 4.96
N LEU A 102 13.38 9.67 3.87
CA LEU A 102 12.88 11.00 3.54
C LEU A 102 11.60 11.39 4.30
N ASN A 103 10.95 10.43 4.95
CA ASN A 103 9.66 10.62 5.64
C ASN A 103 8.56 11.22 4.75
N PHE A 104 8.55 10.87 3.47
CA PHE A 104 7.51 11.26 2.52
C PHE A 104 6.34 10.28 2.55
N TYR A 105 5.14 10.83 2.49
CA TYR A 105 3.90 10.10 2.46
C TYR A 105 3.25 10.16 1.07
N PRO A 106 2.62 9.06 0.63
CA PRO A 106 1.92 9.05 -0.65
C PRO A 106 0.53 9.67 -0.53
N TYR A 107 0.36 10.89 -1.04
CA TYR A 107 -0.93 11.54 -1.13
C TYR A 107 -1.64 11.18 -2.43
N LYS A 108 -2.93 10.83 -2.33
CA LYS A 108 -3.77 10.55 -3.50
C LYS A 108 -4.30 11.87 -4.04
N ILE A 109 -4.14 12.08 -5.34
CA ILE A 109 -4.78 13.19 -6.04
C ILE A 109 -6.29 12.96 -5.95
N LYS A 110 -6.99 13.92 -5.33
CA LYS A 110 -8.45 13.91 -5.25
C LYS A 110 -8.97 14.88 -6.30
N PRO A 111 -9.64 14.42 -7.36
CA PRO A 111 -10.42 15.33 -8.19
C PRO A 111 -11.56 15.87 -7.32
N VAL A 112 -11.59 17.19 -7.14
CA VAL A 112 -12.67 17.87 -6.40
C VAL A 112 -13.40 18.73 -7.43
N HIS A 113 -14.72 18.61 -7.47
CA HIS A 113 -15.55 19.56 -8.22
C HIS A 113 -15.60 20.87 -7.43
N LEU A 114 -15.41 21.98 -8.12
CA LEU A 114 -15.65 23.29 -7.54
C LEU A 114 -17.15 23.41 -7.24
N LEU A 115 -17.51 23.50 -5.96
CA LEU A 115 -18.87 23.78 -5.53
C LEU A 115 -19.07 25.30 -5.57
N GLN A 116 -20.15 25.74 -6.20
CA GLN A 116 -20.58 27.13 -6.19
C GLN A 116 -21.37 27.42 -4.91
N ASP A 117 -21.44 28.70 -4.53
CA ASP A 117 -22.32 29.15 -3.46
C ASP A 117 -23.78 28.81 -3.81
N GLY A 118 -24.50 28.14 -2.91
CA GLY A 118 -25.87 27.66 -3.15
C GLY A 118 -25.99 26.19 -3.56
N ASP A 119 -24.91 25.55 -4.03
CA ASP A 119 -24.96 24.14 -4.46
C ASP A 119 -25.31 23.20 -3.30
N SER A 120 -24.86 23.53 -2.09
CA SER A 120 -25.12 22.74 -0.89
C SER A 120 -26.62 22.66 -0.58
N GLU A 121 -27.29 23.82 -0.66
CA GLU A 121 -28.72 23.97 -0.40
C GLU A 121 -29.54 23.22 -1.45
N VAL A 122 -29.21 23.39 -2.73
CA VAL A 122 -29.90 22.73 -3.85
C VAL A 122 -29.76 21.21 -3.74
N ARG A 123 -28.54 20.71 -3.46
CA ARG A 123 -28.29 19.27 -3.30
C ARG A 123 -29.01 18.69 -2.09
N THR A 124 -29.08 19.43 -1.00
CA THR A 124 -29.79 19.01 0.22
C THR A 124 -31.29 18.96 -0.02
N ALA A 125 -31.85 19.99 -0.68
CA ALA A 125 -33.27 20.02 -1.04
C ALA A 125 -33.63 18.84 -1.94
N PHE A 126 -32.85 18.58 -3.00
CA PHE A 126 -33.05 17.42 -3.86
C PHE A 126 -33.01 16.10 -3.09
N ALA A 127 -32.03 15.91 -2.20
CA ALA A 127 -31.92 14.68 -1.42
C ALA A 127 -33.13 14.46 -0.50
N LEU A 128 -33.63 15.53 0.13
CA LEU A 128 -34.81 15.48 1.00
C LEU A 128 -36.09 15.18 0.21
N GLU A 129 -36.28 15.82 -0.95
CA GLU A 129 -37.42 15.56 -1.83
C GLU A 129 -37.39 14.14 -2.39
N PHE A 130 -36.22 13.66 -2.81
CA PHE A 130 -36.03 12.29 -3.28
C PHE A 130 -36.38 11.29 -2.18
N LEU A 131 -35.91 11.52 -0.95
CA LEU A 131 -36.22 10.67 0.21
C LEU A 131 -37.72 10.68 0.55
N ALA A 132 -38.35 11.86 0.56
CA ALA A 132 -39.78 11.98 0.81
C ALA A 132 -40.59 11.19 -0.23
N ARG A 133 -40.17 11.23 -1.50
CA ARG A 133 -40.82 10.46 -2.58
C ARG A 133 -40.64 8.95 -2.42
N MET A 134 -39.48 8.50 -1.94
CA MET A 134 -39.24 7.08 -1.63
C MET A 134 -40.13 6.55 -0.49
N VAL A 135 -40.49 7.40 0.47
CA VAL A 135 -41.40 7.03 1.57
C VAL A 135 -42.83 6.79 1.03
N VAL A 136 -43.25 7.56 0.03
CA VAL A 136 -44.57 7.42 -0.60
C VAL A 136 -44.61 6.21 -1.53
N ASP A 137 -43.56 6.00 -2.32
CA ASP A 137 -43.43 4.88 -3.23
C ASP A 137 -42.00 4.31 -3.22
N VAL A 138 -41.84 3.20 -2.51
CA VAL A 138 -40.57 2.48 -2.41
C VAL A 138 -40.13 1.85 -3.74
N THR A 139 -41.06 1.67 -4.68
CA THR A 139 -40.77 1.07 -5.98
C THR A 139 -40.30 2.09 -7.02
N TRP A 140 -40.60 3.38 -6.79
CA TRP A 140 -40.31 4.47 -7.72
C TRP A 140 -38.83 4.55 -8.15
N PRO A 141 -37.82 4.43 -7.27
CA PRO A 141 -36.42 4.50 -7.68
C PRO A 141 -36.00 3.44 -8.71
N TRP A 142 -36.66 2.27 -8.71
CA TRP A 142 -36.36 1.19 -9.66
C TRP A 142 -36.84 1.49 -11.08
N ASN A 143 -37.76 2.45 -11.22
CA ASN A 143 -38.32 2.89 -12.50
C ASN A 143 -37.56 4.10 -13.09
N ILE A 144 -36.48 4.55 -12.44
CA ILE A 144 -35.66 5.66 -12.93
C ILE A 144 -34.68 5.13 -13.99
N LEU A 145 -34.68 5.77 -15.16
CA LEU A 145 -33.62 5.65 -16.15
C LEU A 145 -32.57 6.72 -15.87
N TRP A 146 -31.41 6.31 -15.39
CA TRP A 146 -30.24 7.15 -15.25
C TRP A 146 -29.52 7.23 -16.59
N SER A 147 -28.92 8.38 -16.91
CA SER A 147 -28.06 8.51 -18.09
C SER A 147 -26.93 9.48 -17.81
N ASP A 148 -25.76 9.18 -18.34
CA ASP A 148 -24.61 10.07 -18.22
C ASP A 148 -23.71 9.99 -19.47
N VAL A 149 -22.90 11.02 -19.64
CA VAL A 149 -21.83 11.10 -20.64
C VAL A 149 -20.50 11.10 -19.90
N VAL A 150 -19.65 10.13 -20.21
CA VAL A 150 -18.31 10.04 -19.67
C VAL A 150 -17.28 10.27 -20.78
N HIS A 151 -16.21 10.99 -20.45
CA HIS A 151 -15.09 11.19 -21.35
C HIS A 151 -13.89 10.34 -20.91
N PHE A 152 -13.34 9.54 -21.82
CA PHE A 152 -12.11 8.78 -21.61
C PHE A 152 -10.93 9.47 -22.31
N CYS A 153 -9.93 9.90 -21.54
CA CYS A 153 -8.71 10.48 -22.08
C CYS A 153 -7.78 9.41 -22.64
N LEU A 154 -7.42 9.51 -23.93
CA LEU A 154 -6.55 8.52 -24.61
C LEU A 154 -5.07 8.65 -24.21
N ASN A 155 -4.66 9.79 -23.65
CA ASN A 155 -3.27 10.09 -23.29
C ASN A 155 -2.89 9.67 -21.85
N GLY A 156 -3.74 8.92 -21.13
CA GLY A 156 -3.43 8.46 -19.77
C GLY A 156 -3.39 9.59 -18.72
N HIS A 157 -4.14 10.68 -18.95
CA HIS A 157 -4.27 11.78 -17.99
C HIS A 157 -4.67 11.25 -16.60
N VAL A 158 -3.91 11.66 -15.59
CA VAL A 158 -3.91 11.19 -14.19
C VAL A 158 -4.51 9.80 -14.00
N ASN A 159 -3.68 8.76 -14.12
CA ASN A 159 -4.04 7.50 -13.50
C ASN A 159 -3.99 7.68 -11.97
N THR A 160 -5.10 8.09 -11.35
CA THR A 160 -5.21 8.36 -9.90
C THR A 160 -4.88 7.14 -9.02
N HIS A 161 -4.78 5.94 -9.60
CA HIS A 161 -4.27 4.76 -8.91
C HIS A 161 -2.73 4.76 -8.82
N ASN A 162 -2.05 5.17 -9.89
CA ASN A 162 -0.59 5.12 -10.00
C ASN A 162 0.11 6.45 -9.69
N CYS A 163 -0.58 7.58 -9.88
CA CYS A 163 -0.10 8.92 -9.59
C CYS A 163 -0.28 9.23 -8.10
N ARG A 164 0.85 9.44 -7.41
CA ARG A 164 0.90 9.88 -6.01
C ARG A 164 1.81 11.08 -5.89
N ILE A 165 1.41 12.04 -5.07
CA ILE A 165 2.29 13.12 -4.66
C ILE A 165 3.07 12.61 -3.45
N TRP A 166 4.39 12.66 -3.53
CA TRP A 166 5.28 12.26 -2.44
C TRP A 166 5.82 13.51 -1.77
N ALA A 167 5.37 13.76 -0.54
CA ALA A 167 5.77 14.93 0.23
C ALA A 167 5.78 14.61 1.72
N ALA A 168 6.54 15.37 2.52
CA ALA A 168 6.52 15.24 3.97
C ALA A 168 5.15 15.65 4.55
N GLU A 169 4.55 16.71 4.00
CA GLU A 169 3.24 17.22 4.39
C GLU A 169 2.27 17.18 3.20
N ASN A 170 0.97 17.18 3.48
CA ASN A 170 -0.03 17.20 2.42
C ASN A 170 0.03 18.56 1.71
N PRO A 171 0.34 18.62 0.41
CA PRO A 171 0.51 19.89 -0.28
C PRO A 171 -0.81 20.65 -0.48
N HIS A 172 -1.97 20.03 -0.21
CA HIS A 172 -3.30 20.61 -0.45
C HIS A 172 -3.46 21.22 -1.86
N ALA A 173 -2.65 20.76 -2.81
CA ALA A 173 -2.54 21.34 -4.13
C ALA A 173 -3.84 21.09 -4.89
N ILE A 174 -4.54 22.17 -5.21
CA ILE A 174 -5.63 22.18 -6.17
C ILE A 174 -5.00 22.53 -7.50
N GLN A 175 -5.23 21.69 -8.51
CA GLN A 175 -4.75 21.96 -9.85
C GLN A 175 -5.89 21.93 -10.85
N GLU A 176 -5.95 23.00 -11.63
CA GLU A 176 -6.85 23.15 -12.76
C GLU A 176 -6.35 22.31 -13.95
N GLN A 177 -7.25 21.56 -14.57
CA GLN A 177 -6.92 20.74 -15.73
C GLN A 177 -7.46 21.38 -17.01
N PRO A 178 -6.69 21.35 -18.13
CA PRO A 178 -7.18 21.80 -19.42
C PRO A 178 -8.44 21.06 -19.83
N LEU A 179 -9.45 21.81 -20.25
CA LEU A 179 -10.76 21.28 -20.62
C LEU A 179 -10.71 20.42 -21.89
N HIS A 180 -9.65 20.45 -22.71
CA HIS A 180 -9.65 19.84 -24.06
C HIS A 180 -8.41 18.98 -24.35
N HIS A 181 -8.42 17.72 -23.91
CA HIS A 181 -7.51 16.68 -24.40
C HIS A 181 -8.23 15.76 -25.40
N GLY A 182 -7.48 15.03 -26.23
CA GLY A 182 -8.05 13.97 -27.08
C GLY A 182 -8.78 12.93 -26.25
N ARG A 183 -10.10 12.88 -26.40
CA ARG A 183 -11.01 12.07 -25.58
C ARG A 183 -11.97 11.30 -26.45
N VAL A 184 -12.30 10.10 -26.01
CA VAL A 184 -13.44 9.34 -26.51
C VAL A 184 -14.61 9.65 -25.60
N THR A 185 -15.73 10.08 -26.17
CA THR A 185 -16.94 10.39 -25.41
C THR A 185 -17.88 9.21 -25.50
N VAL A 186 -18.40 8.76 -24.35
CA VAL A 186 -19.31 7.63 -24.27
C VAL A 186 -20.57 8.06 -23.55
N TRP A 187 -21.72 7.87 -24.17
CA TRP A 187 -23.01 7.97 -23.50
C TRP A 187 -23.49 6.59 -23.08
N CYS A 188 -24.08 6.50 -21.90
CA CYS A 188 -24.74 5.29 -21.41
C CYS A 188 -25.93 5.67 -20.53
N GLY A 189 -27.04 4.96 -20.71
CA GLY A 189 -28.17 4.92 -19.79
C GLY A 189 -28.18 3.62 -18.98
N CYS A 190 -28.73 3.64 -17.77
CA CYS A 190 -29.01 2.43 -17.01
C CYS A 190 -30.30 2.55 -16.20
N THR A 191 -31.01 1.44 -16.09
CA THR A 191 -32.13 1.26 -15.17
C THR A 191 -31.70 0.29 -14.07
N ALA A 192 -32.61 -0.04 -13.16
CA ALA A 192 -32.40 -1.11 -12.18
C ALA A 192 -32.14 -2.50 -12.81
N THR A 193 -32.49 -2.70 -14.07
CA THR A 193 -32.55 -4.04 -14.69
C THR A 193 -31.68 -4.20 -15.93
N PHE A 194 -31.36 -3.13 -16.65
CA PHE A 194 -30.53 -3.21 -17.85
C PHE A 194 -29.78 -1.90 -18.13
N ILE A 195 -28.82 -2.00 -19.04
CA ILE A 195 -27.98 -0.91 -19.51
C ILE A 195 -28.36 -0.61 -20.97
N ILE A 196 -28.45 0.68 -21.31
CA ILE A 196 -28.70 1.20 -22.66
C ILE A 196 -27.43 1.90 -23.13
N GLY A 197 -26.81 1.42 -24.22
CA GLY A 197 -25.48 1.87 -24.66
C GLY A 197 -24.44 0.77 -24.48
N PRO A 198 -23.12 1.05 -24.60
CA PRO A 198 -22.46 2.34 -24.77
C PRO A 198 -22.52 2.89 -26.20
N TYR A 199 -22.72 4.21 -26.34
CA TYR A 199 -22.64 4.92 -27.62
C TYR A 199 -21.39 5.79 -27.65
N PHE A 200 -20.54 5.58 -28.65
CA PHE A 200 -19.27 6.27 -28.82
C PHE A 200 -19.41 7.41 -29.85
N PHE A 201 -18.87 8.58 -29.54
CA PHE A 201 -18.81 9.76 -30.41
C PHE A 201 -17.37 10.10 -30.78
#